data_AF-A0AAN7SN03-F1
#
_entry.id   AF-A0AAN7SN03-F1
#
_cell.length_a   1.000
_cell.length_b   1.000
_cell.length_c   1.000
_cell.angle_alpha   90.00
_cell.angle_beta   90.00
_cell.angle_gamma   90.00
#
_symmetry.space_group_name_H-M   'P 1'
#
loop_
_entity.id
_entity.type
_entity.pdbx_description
1 polymer ?
#
loop_
_entity_poly.entity_id
_entity_poly.type
_entity_poly.pdbx_seq_one_letter_code
_entity_poly.pdbx_strand_id
1 'polypeptide(L)' 'MSGLLSRFGKRHIELATRWMGSATAFGATAGLLVLYVTDFKTVLQYLPYYNGKYKEE' A
#
# COMPACT_ATOMS: atom_id res chain seq x y z
N MET A 1 15.59 14.97 29.46
CA MET A 1 15.03 13.89 28.62
C MET A 1 15.04 14.32 27.15
N SER A 2 16.11 14.05 26.41
CA SER A 2 16.13 14.28 24.96
C SER A 2 15.57 13.04 24.26
N GLY A 3 14.25 12.93 24.21
CA GLY A 3 13.56 11.84 23.52
C GLY A 3 13.75 11.91 22.01
N LEU A 4 13.79 10.74 21.35
CA LEU A 4 13.87 10.55 19.89
C LEU A 4 12.94 11.47 19.07
N LEU A 5 11.83 11.93 19.66
CA LEU A 5 10.84 12.82 19.06
C LEU A 5 11.36 14.23 18.77
N SER A 6 12.38 14.73 19.47
CA SER A 6 12.94 16.07 19.20
C SER A 6 13.72 16.15 17.88
N ARG A 7 14.08 14.99 17.29
CA ARG A 7 14.80 14.92 16.00
C ARG A 7 13.85 14.99 14.79
N PHE A 8 12.58 14.65 14.96
CA PHE A 8 11.57 14.74 13.91
C PHE A 8 10.93 16.13 13.90
N GLY A 9 11.71 17.12 13.46
CA GLY A 9 11.24 18.49 13.27
C GLY A 9 10.44 18.71 11.98
N LYS A 10 9.95 19.94 11.77
CA LYS A 10 9.16 20.39 10.59
C LYS A 10 9.77 19.95 9.25
N ARG A 11 11.10 19.96 9.13
CA ARG A 11 11.84 19.55 7.92
C ARG A 11 11.64 18.08 7.55
N HIS A 12 11.49 17.19 8.52
CA HIS A 12 11.29 15.76 8.24
C HIS A 12 9.86 15.48 7.77
N ILE A 13 8.88 16.22 8.28
CA ILE A 13 7.50 16.18 7.79
C ILE A 13 7.45 16.66 6.34
N GLU A 14 8.09 17.80 6.04
CA GLU A 14 8.14 18.34 4.68
C GLU A 14 8.79 17.36 3.68
N LEU A 15 9.89 16.71 4.09
CA LEU A 15 10.52 15.66 3.28
C LEU A 15 9.57 14.46 3.09
N ALA A 16 8.93 13.97 4.14
CA ALA A 16 7.99 12.85 4.04
C ALA A 16 6.84 13.17 3.07
N THR A 17 6.30 14.39 3.10
CA THR A 17 5.25 14.82 2.17
C THR A 17 5.74 14.83 0.71
N ARG A 18 6.99 15.24 0.45
CA ARG A 18 7.58 15.21 -0.89
C ARG A 18 7.76 13.78 -1.42
N TRP A 19 8.09 12.84 -0.55
CA TRP A 19 8.25 11.41 -0.91
C TRP A 19 6.93 10.64 -0.96
N MET A 20 5.82 11.24 -0.53
CA MET A 20 4.52 10.59 -0.43
C MET A 20 4.06 10.01 -1.77
N GLY A 21 4.20 10.74 -2.88
CA GLY A 21 3.81 10.25 -4.20
C GLY A 21 4.55 8.97 -4.61
N SER A 22 5.87 8.95 -4.42
CA SER A 22 6.68 7.76 -4.71
C SER A 22 6.33 6.60 -3.79
N ALA A 23 6.14 6.86 -2.48
CA ALA A 23 5.73 5.84 -1.52
C ALA A 23 4.37 5.23 -1.89
N THR A 24 3.41 6.05 -2.32
CA THR A 24 2.11 5.57 -2.81
C THR A 24 2.27 4.72 -4.07
N ALA A 25 3.06 5.14 -5.05
CA ALA A 25 3.27 4.39 -6.28
C ALA A 25 3.93 3.02 -6.04
N PHE A 26 5.01 2.99 -5.25
CA PHE A 26 5.68 1.74 -4.89
C PHE A 26 4.80 0.85 -4.01
N GLY A 27 4.08 1.43 -3.05
CA GLY A 27 3.15 0.71 -2.19
C GLY A 27 2.00 0.07 -2.97
N ALA A 28 1.41 0.81 -3.91
CA ALA A 28 0.37 0.29 -4.80
C ALA A 28 0.91 -0.83 -5.70
N THR A 29 2.09 -0.65 -6.28
CA THR A 29 2.73 -1.66 -7.14
C THR A 29 3.04 -2.94 -6.37
N ALA A 30 3.63 -2.83 -5.19
CA ALA A 30 3.91 -3.97 -4.33
C ALA A 30 2.62 -4.66 -3.86
N GLY A 31 1.59 -3.88 -3.51
CA GLY A 31 0.28 -4.41 -3.16
C GLY A 31 -0.35 -5.21 -4.29
N LEU A 32 -0.34 -4.67 -5.51
CA LEU A 32 -0.83 -5.38 -6.70
C LEU A 32 -0.03 -6.67 -6.98
N LEU A 33 1.29 -6.64 -6.82
CA LEU A 33 2.13 -7.82 -6.96
C LEU A 33 1.75 -8.91 -5.96
N VAL A 34 1.55 -8.54 -4.68
CA VAL A 34 1.11 -9.50 -3.65
C VAL A 34 -0.26 -10.07 -3.99
N LEU A 35 -1.21 -9.23 -4.38
CA LEU A 35 -2.55 -9.67 -4.78
C LEU A 35 -2.48 -10.67 -5.95
N TYR A 36 -1.61 -10.40 -6.93
CA TYR A 36 -1.41 -11.25 -8.09
C TYR A 36 -0.77 -12.60 -7.73
N VAL A 37 0.31 -12.60 -6.93
CA VAL A 37 1.05 -13.82 -6.60
C VAL A 37 0.27 -14.71 -5.63
N THR A 38 -0.45 -14.13 -4.67
CA THR A 38 -1.18 -14.88 -3.65
C THR A 38 -2.62 -15.20 -4.03
N ASP A 39 -3.09 -14.72 -5.20
CA ASP A 39 -4.47 -14.88 -5.66
C ASP A 39 -5.49 -14.51 -4.57
N PHE A 40 -5.28 -13.36 -3.91
CA PHE A 40 -5.99 -13.00 -2.68
C PHE A 40 -7.50 -12.77 -2.91
N LYS A 41 -8.29 -13.85 -2.77
CA LYS A 41 -9.74 -13.90 -3.02
C LYS A 41 -10.50 -12.76 -2.35
N THR A 42 -10.20 -12.43 -1.09
CA THR A 42 -10.91 -11.40 -0.32
C THR A 42 -10.93 -10.03 -1.01
N VAL A 43 -9.86 -9.68 -1.73
CA VAL A 43 -9.78 -8.42 -2.49
C VAL A 43 -10.19 -8.65 -3.94
N LEU A 44 -9.70 -9.71 -4.57
CA LEU A 44 -9.90 -9.97 -6.01
C LEU A 44 -11.34 -10.33 -6.38
N GLN A 45 -12.16 -10.84 -5.45
CA GLN A 45 -13.58 -11.14 -5.69
C GLN A 45 -14.41 -9.91 -6.07
N TYR A 46 -13.99 -8.71 -5.65
CA TYR A 46 -14.69 -7.47 -5.99
C TYR A 46 -14.32 -6.91 -7.37
N LEU A 47 -13.32 -7.49 -8.04
CA LEU A 47 -12.95 -7.08 -9.39
C LEU A 47 -13.92 -7.72 -10.40
N PRO A 48 -14.57 -6.93 -11.29
CA PRO A 48 -15.61 -7.43 -12.20
C PRO A 48 -15.10 -8.53 -13.14
N TYR A 49 -13.82 -8.49 -13.52
CA TYR A 49 -13.20 -9.51 -14.37
C TYR A 49 -12.80 -10.79 -13.60
N TYR A 50 -12.39 -10.68 -12.33
CA TYR A 50 -11.89 -11.82 -11.54
C TYR A 50 -12.95 -12.51 -10.68
N ASN A 51 -14.11 -11.89 -10.46
CA ASN A 51 -15.19 -12.45 -9.62
C ASN A 51 -15.68 -13.83 -10.12
N GLY A 52 -15.59 -14.11 -11.42
CA GLY A 52 -15.91 -15.42 -11.99
C GLY A 52 -15.01 -16.57 -11.50
N LYS A 53 -13.76 -16.29 -11.09
CA LYS A 53 -12.78 -17.29 -10.63
C LYS A 53 -13.16 -17.91 -9.27
N TYR A 54 -13.92 -17.18 -8.46
CA TYR A 54 -14.15 -17.53 -7.05
C TYR A 54 -15.59 -17.90 -6.73
N LYS A 55 -16.44 -18.07 -7.75
CA LYS A 55 -17.80 -18.59 -7.59
C LYS A 55 -17.71 -19.97 -6.99
N GLU A 56 -18.27 -20.11 -5.79
CA GLU A 56 -18.58 -21.41 -5.21
C GLU A 56 -19.84 -21.91 -5.93
N GLU A 57 -19.80 -23.16 -6.39
CA GLU A 57 -20.96 -23.83 -7.03
C GLU A 57 -22.17 -23.90 -6.08
#